data_AF-A0A4V0ZA86-F1
#
_entry.id   AF-A0A4V0ZA86-F1
#
_cell.length_a   1.000
_cell.length_b   1.000
_cell.length_c   1.000
_cell.angle_alpha   90.00
_cell.angle_beta   90.00
_cell.angle_gamma   90.00
#
_symmetry.space_group_name_H-M   'P 1'
#
loop_
_entity.id
_entity.type
_entity.pdbx_description
1 polymer ?
#
loop_
_entity_poly.entity_id
_entity_poly.type
_entity_poly.pdbx_seq_one_letter_code
_entity_poly.pdbx_strand_id
1 'polypeptide(L)'
;MQDPISSVSDAKLSNSRIVPLGLAAIVAILGVTATLLFLTLPDADAFNQKVERLFIENDNLNSQAEVKLLEILAQSGTAFSDVLSSYRVVIFVLLLFATALLVAALVFLLMLIAMNRRMAQVDRAGIQVNSLLISREENTVYLNNLGFKLTGAAMETLSVLAEARMDDDVLSGAEIEAMISGRSAADCEEAAGATRIKRLRDTLGNQIVSELLVKNIARRGYMLAIEKDVIKMI
;
A
#
# COMPACT_ATOMS: atom_id res chain seq x y z
N MET A 1 29.48 17.59 19.86
CA MET A 1 28.96 16.57 18.93
C MET A 1 27.54 16.97 18.59
N GLN A 2 27.28 17.39 17.35
CA GLN A 2 25.95 17.72 16.86
C GLN A 2 25.32 16.44 16.32
N ASP A 3 24.17 16.05 16.87
CA ASP A 3 23.37 14.96 16.31
C ASP A 3 22.84 15.37 14.92
N PRO A 4 22.87 14.47 13.92
CA PRO A 4 22.31 14.77 12.63
C PRO A 4 20.79 14.88 12.76
N ILE A 5 20.29 16.10 12.60
CA ILE A 5 18.87 16.41 12.34
C ILE A 5 18.46 15.75 11.02
N SER A 6 18.09 14.47 11.07
CA SER A 6 17.43 13.79 9.95
C SER A 6 15.97 14.25 9.91
N SER A 7 15.67 15.17 9.01
CA SER A 7 14.33 15.68 8.78
C SER A 7 13.44 14.55 8.25
N VAL A 8 12.34 14.27 8.95
CA VAL A 8 11.31 13.27 8.55
C VAL A 8 10.73 13.56 7.16
N SER A 9 10.91 14.79 6.66
CA SER A 9 10.54 15.22 5.30
C SER A 9 11.47 14.67 4.21
N ASP A 10 12.77 14.48 4.48
CA ASP A 10 13.72 13.92 3.51
C ASP A 10 13.48 12.42 3.28
N ALA A 11 13.00 11.70 4.31
CA ALA A 11 12.64 10.30 4.19
C ALA A 11 11.45 10.06 3.23
N LYS A 12 10.49 10.99 3.14
CA LYS A 12 9.32 10.87 2.24
C LYS A 12 9.69 11.02 0.76
N LEU A 13 10.62 11.92 0.43
CA LEU A 13 11.07 12.14 -0.95
C LEU A 13 12.02 11.03 -1.42
N SER A 14 12.88 10.55 -0.53
CA SER A 14 13.78 9.42 -0.80
C SER A 14 13.00 8.13 -1.09
N ASN A 15 11.96 7.84 -0.30
CA ASN A 15 11.18 6.60 -0.44
C ASN A 15 10.41 6.48 -1.77
N SER A 16 10.11 7.58 -2.48
CA SER A 16 9.45 7.51 -3.79
C SER A 16 10.41 7.23 -4.94
N ARG A 17 11.68 7.65 -4.81
CA ARG A 17 12.69 7.50 -5.88
C ARG A 17 13.55 6.25 -5.74
N ILE A 18 13.75 5.76 -4.51
CA ILE A 18 14.50 4.52 -4.26
C ILE A 18 13.89 3.33 -5.00
N VAL A 19 12.56 3.25 -5.05
CA VAL A 19 11.83 2.15 -5.67
C VAL A 19 12.11 2.03 -7.19
N PRO A 20 11.88 3.07 -8.02
CA PRO A 20 12.20 2.99 -9.45
C PRO A 20 13.70 2.87 -9.72
N LEU A 21 14.56 3.46 -8.88
CA LEU A 21 16.02 3.28 -8.98
C LEU A 21 16.45 1.83 -8.72
N GLY A 22 15.85 1.19 -7.70
CA GLY A 22 16.08 -0.22 -7.39
C GLY A 22 15.60 -1.14 -8.51
N LEU A 23 14.43 -0.86 -9.10
CA LEU A 23 13.93 -1.59 -10.26
C LEU A 23 14.88 -1.46 -11.46
N ALA A 24 15.31 -0.24 -11.78
CA ALA A 24 16.25 0.02 -12.87
C ALA A 24 17.59 -0.69 -12.65
N ALA A 25 18.10 -0.70 -11.41
CA ALA A 25 19.34 -1.40 -11.05
C ALA A 25 19.21 -2.93 -11.22
N ILE A 26 18.10 -3.52 -10.76
CA ILE A 26 17.85 -4.97 -10.93
C ILE A 26 17.78 -5.33 -12.42
N VAL A 27 17.02 -4.57 -13.21
CA VAL A 27 16.91 -4.79 -14.66
C VAL A 27 18.28 -4.65 -15.34
N ALA A 28 19.09 -3.67 -14.94
CA ALA A 28 20.44 -3.51 -15.46
C ALA A 28 21.35 -4.69 -15.11
N ILE A 29 21.36 -5.14 -13.85
CA ILE A 29 22.15 -6.31 -13.41
C ILE A 29 21.75 -7.55 -14.19
N LEU A 30 20.45 -7.78 -14.37
CA LEU A 30 19.93 -8.90 -15.16
C LEU A 30 20.37 -8.83 -16.63
N GLY A 31 20.28 -7.65 -17.26
CA GLY A 31 20.74 -7.44 -18.64
C GLY A 31 22.25 -7.69 -18.81
N VAL A 32 23.07 -7.19 -17.86
CA VAL A 32 24.51 -7.44 -17.84
C VAL A 32 24.81 -8.93 -17.68
N THR A 33 24.09 -9.61 -16.77
CA THR A 33 24.28 -11.04 -16.51
C THR A 33 23.90 -11.88 -17.72
N ALA A 34 22.79 -11.57 -18.38
CA ALA A 34 22.38 -12.23 -19.63
C ALA A 34 23.41 -12.03 -20.75
N THR A 35 23.96 -10.82 -20.88
CA THR A 35 24.99 -10.50 -21.88
C THR A 35 26.30 -11.25 -21.61
N LEU A 36 26.77 -11.26 -20.36
CA LEU A 36 27.97 -12.00 -19.95
C LEU A 36 27.82 -13.51 -20.19
N LEU A 37 26.62 -14.06 -19.93
CA LEU A 37 26.32 -15.46 -20.17
C LEU A 37 26.40 -15.81 -21.67
N PHE A 38 25.91 -14.93 -22.55
CA PHE A 38 26.05 -15.11 -24.00
C PHE A 38 27.50 -15.09 -24.47
N LEU A 39 28.32 -14.19 -23.92
CA LEU A 39 29.74 -14.06 -24.28
C LEU A 39 30.59 -15.24 -23.77
N THR A 40 30.18 -15.88 -22.68
CA THR A 40 30.94 -16.99 -22.07
C THR A 40 30.51 -18.38 -22.54
N LEU A 41 29.32 -18.51 -23.14
CA LEU A 41 28.89 -19.78 -23.71
C LEU A 41 29.74 -20.14 -24.95
N PRO A 42 30.35 -21.34 -25.00
CA PRO A 42 31.11 -21.79 -26.16
C PRO A 42 30.24 -21.81 -27.42
N ASP A 43 30.84 -21.45 -28.55
CA ASP A 43 30.17 -21.61 -29.83
C ASP A 43 29.94 -23.09 -30.14
N ALA A 44 28.80 -23.41 -30.73
CA ALA A 44 28.42 -24.79 -31.02
C ALA A 44 29.45 -25.43 -31.98
N ASP A 45 30.02 -24.62 -32.87
CA ASP A 45 30.98 -25.04 -33.89
C ASP A 45 32.45 -25.08 -33.41
N ALA A 46 32.72 -24.73 -32.15
CA ALA A 46 34.08 -24.72 -31.60
C ALA A 46 34.75 -26.11 -31.60
N PHE A 47 33.96 -27.18 -31.57
CA PHE A 47 34.46 -28.54 -31.70
C PHE A 47 34.90 -28.86 -33.13
N ASN A 48 34.04 -28.58 -34.13
CA ASN A 48 34.35 -28.79 -35.54
C ASN A 48 35.59 -27.99 -35.97
N GLN A 49 35.69 -26.73 -35.56
CA GLN A 49 36.87 -25.90 -35.86
C GLN A 49 38.17 -26.50 -35.30
N LYS A 50 38.12 -27.15 -34.13
CA LYS A 50 39.30 -27.84 -33.58
C LYS A 50 39.64 -29.12 -34.37
N VAL A 51 38.64 -29.85 -34.85
CA VAL A 51 38.84 -31.04 -35.69
C VAL A 51 39.39 -30.65 -37.06
N GLU A 52 38.86 -29.61 -37.69
CA GLU A 52 39.35 -29.06 -38.97
C GLU A 52 40.81 -28.57 -38.83
N ARG A 53 41.11 -27.84 -37.76
CA ARG A 53 42.48 -27.39 -37.48
C ARG A 53 43.45 -28.55 -37.31
N LEU A 54 43.04 -29.61 -36.61
CA LEU A 54 43.85 -30.81 -36.44
C LEU A 54 44.13 -31.50 -37.79
N PHE A 55 43.18 -31.44 -38.72
CA PHE A 55 43.30 -31.99 -40.08
C PHE A 55 44.29 -31.21 -40.95
N ILE A 56 44.25 -29.88 -40.89
CA ILE A 56 45.19 -29.01 -41.63
C ILE A 56 46.61 -29.10 -41.04
N GLU A 57 46.74 -29.28 -39.73
CA GLU A 57 48.05 -29.29 -39.05
C GLU A 57 48.74 -30.67 -39.04
N ASN A 58 48.05 -31.79 -39.28
CA ASN A 58 48.64 -33.15 -39.27
C ASN A 58 48.58 -33.87 -40.63
N ASP A 59 49.67 -33.83 -41.39
CA ASP A 59 49.85 -34.54 -42.67
C ASP A 59 50.01 -36.08 -42.54
N ASN A 60 50.02 -36.63 -41.32
CA ASN A 60 50.24 -38.07 -41.07
C ASN A 60 48.95 -38.90 -40.92
N LEU A 61 47.76 -38.28 -40.96
CA LEU A 61 46.45 -38.95 -40.80
C LEU A 61 45.86 -39.43 -42.12
N ASN A 62 46.68 -40.06 -42.98
CA ASN A 62 46.29 -40.45 -44.34
C ASN A 62 45.81 -41.90 -44.46
N SER A 63 45.80 -42.69 -43.38
CA SER A 63 45.32 -44.08 -43.46
C SER A 63 43.79 -44.15 -43.48
N GLN A 64 43.24 -45.08 -44.26
CA GLN A 64 41.79 -45.20 -44.48
C GLN A 64 41.01 -45.47 -43.18
N ALA A 65 41.63 -46.10 -42.18
CA ALA A 65 41.02 -46.36 -40.87
C ALA A 65 40.93 -45.09 -40.01
N GLU A 66 41.97 -44.25 -40.03
CA GLU A 66 42.01 -42.97 -39.30
C GLU A 66 41.04 -41.96 -39.90
N VAL A 67 40.96 -41.88 -41.23
CA VAL A 67 39.99 -41.03 -41.94
C VAL A 67 38.55 -41.40 -41.54
N LYS A 68 38.23 -42.69 -41.41
CA LYS A 68 36.90 -43.16 -41.03
C LYS A 68 36.57 -42.90 -39.56
N LEU A 69 37.55 -43.02 -38.67
CA LEU A 69 37.41 -42.69 -37.25
C LEU A 69 37.16 -41.18 -37.06
N LEU A 70 37.86 -40.36 -37.85
CA LEU A 70 37.70 -38.91 -37.88
C LEU A 70 36.37 -38.47 -38.49
N GLU A 71 35.90 -39.14 -39.54
CA GLU A 71 34.56 -38.91 -40.11
C GLU A 71 33.46 -39.15 -39.06
N ILE A 72 33.57 -40.25 -38.31
CA ILE A 72 32.66 -40.55 -37.18
C ILE A 72 32.78 -39.49 -36.07
N LEU A 73 33.99 -39.00 -35.76
CA LEU A 73 34.19 -37.93 -34.78
C LEU A 73 33.60 -36.60 -35.24
N ALA A 74 33.71 -36.25 -36.52
CA ALA A 74 33.10 -35.04 -37.08
C ALA A 74 31.56 -35.15 -37.11
N GLN A 75 31.02 -36.32 -37.45
CA GLN A 75 29.57 -36.58 -37.40
C GLN A 75 29.02 -36.57 -35.96
N SER A 76 29.77 -37.13 -35.01
CA SER A 76 29.44 -37.07 -33.59
C SER A 76 29.58 -35.64 -33.05
N GLY A 77 30.56 -34.90 -33.52
CA GLY A 77 30.81 -33.49 -33.19
C GLY A 77 29.71 -32.54 -33.65
N THR A 78 29.24 -32.72 -34.88
CA THR A 78 28.09 -31.97 -35.43
C THR A 78 26.81 -32.28 -34.65
N ALA A 79 26.53 -33.56 -34.36
CA ALA A 79 25.39 -33.92 -33.52
C ALA A 79 25.50 -33.32 -32.09
N PHE A 80 26.70 -33.28 -31.50
CA PHE A 80 26.93 -32.67 -30.20
C PHE A 80 26.78 -31.14 -30.24
N SER A 81 27.22 -30.50 -31.32
CA SER A 81 27.03 -29.06 -31.59
C SER A 81 25.54 -28.69 -31.64
N ASP A 82 24.72 -29.48 -32.35
CA ASP A 82 23.27 -29.27 -32.42
C ASP A 82 22.58 -29.37 -31.05
N VAL A 83 23.05 -30.30 -30.21
CA VAL A 83 22.56 -30.46 -28.83
C VAL A 83 22.98 -29.26 -27.97
N LEU A 84 24.23 -28.80 -28.06
CA LEU A 84 24.70 -27.61 -27.35
C LEU A 84 23.93 -26.35 -27.77
N SER A 85 23.69 -26.18 -29.07
CA SER A 85 22.88 -25.08 -29.61
C SER A 85 21.46 -25.11 -29.03
N SER A 86 20.82 -26.28 -29.01
CA SER A 86 19.51 -26.47 -28.40
C SER A 86 19.49 -26.11 -26.91
N TYR A 87 20.50 -26.54 -26.14
CA TYR A 87 20.60 -26.18 -24.72
C TYR A 87 20.80 -24.68 -24.49
N ARG A 88 21.59 -23.98 -25.34
CA ARG A 88 21.74 -22.51 -25.25
C ARG A 88 20.39 -21.80 -25.40
N VAL A 89 19.56 -22.22 -26.36
CA VAL A 89 18.23 -21.65 -26.58
C VAL A 89 17.31 -21.91 -25.39
N VAL A 90 17.28 -23.14 -24.86
CA VAL A 90 16.45 -23.48 -23.69
C VAL A 90 16.86 -22.68 -22.46
N ILE A 91 18.16 -22.60 -22.17
CA ILE A 91 18.68 -21.81 -21.04
C ILE A 91 18.30 -20.34 -21.21
N PHE A 92 18.40 -19.79 -22.43
CA PHE A 92 18.01 -18.41 -22.71
C PHE A 92 16.53 -18.15 -22.44
N VAL A 93 15.64 -19.00 -22.96
CA VAL A 93 14.20 -18.87 -22.75
C VAL A 93 13.86 -18.98 -21.26
N LEU A 94 14.45 -19.94 -20.54
CA LEU A 94 14.24 -20.09 -19.10
C LEU A 94 14.71 -18.85 -18.32
N LEU A 95 15.87 -18.28 -18.67
CA LEU A 95 16.38 -17.06 -18.05
C LEU A 95 15.47 -15.86 -18.34
N LEU A 96 14.97 -15.73 -19.57
CA LEU A 96 14.01 -14.68 -19.94
C LEU A 96 12.70 -14.80 -19.14
N PHE A 97 12.15 -16.01 -18.99
CA PHE A 97 10.96 -16.23 -18.17
C PHE A 97 11.22 -15.93 -16.69
N ALA A 98 12.34 -16.40 -16.13
CA ALA A 98 12.69 -16.16 -14.73
C ALA A 98 12.85 -14.66 -14.43
N THR A 99 13.49 -13.92 -15.34
CA THR A 99 13.67 -12.46 -15.21
C THR A 99 12.34 -11.71 -15.33
N ALA A 100 11.49 -12.08 -16.28
CA ALA A 100 10.14 -11.50 -16.41
C ALA A 100 9.29 -11.76 -15.16
N LEU A 101 9.31 -12.98 -14.61
CA LEU A 101 8.61 -13.34 -13.37
C LEU A 101 9.12 -12.53 -12.17
N LEU A 102 10.44 -12.35 -12.03
CA LEU A 102 11.02 -11.56 -10.96
C LEU A 102 10.59 -10.09 -11.04
N VAL A 103 10.62 -9.50 -12.24
CA VAL A 103 10.17 -8.12 -12.47
C VAL A 103 8.66 -7.99 -12.18
N ALA A 104 7.84 -8.92 -12.66
CA ALA A 104 6.40 -8.92 -12.40
C ALA A 104 6.09 -9.00 -10.89
N ALA A 105 6.75 -9.91 -10.17
CA ALA A 105 6.59 -10.06 -8.72
C ALA A 105 6.97 -8.78 -7.96
N LEU A 106 8.06 -8.12 -8.36
CA LEU A 106 8.49 -6.85 -7.76
C LEU A 106 7.46 -5.74 -8.00
N VAL A 107 6.98 -5.57 -9.25
CA VAL A 107 5.94 -4.59 -9.58
C VAL A 107 4.68 -4.85 -8.76
N PHE A 108 4.27 -6.12 -8.62
CA PHE A 108 3.10 -6.50 -7.83
C PHE A 108 3.27 -6.15 -6.35
N LEU A 109 4.44 -6.43 -5.77
CA LEU A 109 4.77 -6.08 -4.39
C LEU A 109 4.72 -4.56 -4.16
N LEU A 110 5.24 -3.79 -5.11
CA LEU A 110 5.19 -2.32 -5.02
C LEU A 110 3.76 -1.79 -5.12
N MET A 111 2.94 -2.35 -6.01
CA MET A 111 1.53 -2.02 -6.13
C MET A 111 0.77 -2.34 -4.84
N LEU A 112 1.03 -3.50 -4.24
CA LEU A 112 0.45 -3.89 -2.95
C LEU A 112 0.85 -2.92 -1.83
N ILE A 113 2.12 -2.53 -1.73
CA ILE A 113 2.57 -1.55 -0.74
C ILE A 113 1.89 -0.20 -0.95
N ALA A 114 1.78 0.26 -2.20
CA ALA A 114 1.11 1.53 -2.52
C ALA A 114 -0.38 1.50 -2.16
N MET A 115 -1.06 0.40 -2.46
CA MET A 115 -2.48 0.21 -2.14
C MET A 115 -2.70 0.11 -0.63
N ASN A 116 -1.86 -0.65 0.09
CA ASN A 116 -1.93 -0.77 1.53
C ASN A 116 -1.69 0.57 2.24
N ARG A 117 -0.75 1.39 1.72
CA ARG A 117 -0.53 2.77 2.20
C ARG A 117 -1.73 3.67 1.97
N ARG A 118 -2.43 3.54 0.84
CA ARG A 118 -3.68 4.28 0.59
C ARG A 118 -4.78 3.85 1.55
N MET A 119 -4.92 2.55 1.80
CA MET A 119 -5.91 2.03 2.75
C MET A 119 -5.68 2.57 4.17
N ALA A 120 -4.43 2.61 4.65
CA ALA A 120 -4.09 3.20 5.95
C ALA A 120 -4.35 4.72 6.05
N GLN A 121 -4.33 5.44 4.93
CA GLN A 121 -4.73 6.85 4.90
C GLN A 121 -6.25 7.00 4.91
N VAL A 122 -6.97 6.11 4.23
CA VAL A 122 -8.43 6.05 4.26
C VAL A 122 -8.93 5.68 5.65
N ASP A 123 -8.27 4.77 6.38
CA ASP A 123 -8.64 4.47 7.78
C ASP A 123 -8.51 5.70 8.69
N ARG A 124 -7.54 6.59 8.41
CA ARG A 124 -7.34 7.83 9.18
C ARG A 124 -8.21 9.00 8.71
N ALA A 125 -8.57 9.04 7.42
CA ALA A 125 -9.34 10.13 6.81
C ALA A 125 -10.83 9.79 6.59
N GLY A 126 -11.23 8.54 6.82
CA GLY A 126 -12.43 7.92 6.26
C GLY A 126 -13.39 7.36 7.28
N ILE A 127 -13.51 7.97 8.46
CA ILE A 127 -14.83 7.98 9.10
C ILE A 127 -15.54 9.25 8.61
N GLN A 128 -15.90 9.26 7.32
CA GLN A 128 -17.01 10.09 6.88
C GLN A 128 -18.27 9.45 7.50
N VAL A 129 -18.97 10.22 8.32
CA VAL A 129 -20.20 9.76 8.96
C VAL A 129 -21.30 9.81 7.91
N ASN A 130 -21.55 8.68 7.26
CA ASN A 130 -22.58 8.52 6.22
C ASN A 130 -23.97 8.29 6.82
N SER A 131 -24.03 7.85 8.07
CA SER A 131 -25.28 7.72 8.82
C SER A 131 -25.08 7.98 10.30
N LEU A 132 -25.96 8.78 10.89
CA LEU A 132 -26.16 8.91 12.34
C LEU A 132 -27.60 8.51 12.65
N LEU A 133 -27.79 7.38 13.32
CA LEU A 133 -29.10 6.96 13.82
C LEU A 133 -29.09 7.02 15.35
N ILE A 134 -29.99 7.81 15.91
CA ILE A 134 -30.15 7.93 17.36
C ILE A 134 -31.39 7.11 17.73
N SER A 135 -31.20 6.00 18.44
CA SER A 135 -32.28 5.17 18.99
C SER A 135 -32.49 5.54 20.45
N ARG A 136 -33.58 6.25 20.77
CA ARG A 136 -33.87 6.68 22.15
C ARG A 136 -34.31 5.51 23.02
N GLU A 137 -35.06 4.56 22.47
CA GLU A 137 -35.55 3.37 23.19
C GLU A 137 -34.40 2.49 23.68
N GLU A 138 -33.35 2.32 22.85
CA GLU A 138 -32.22 1.45 23.15
C GLU A 138 -31.03 2.18 23.81
N ASN A 139 -31.15 3.51 24.03
CA ASN A 139 -30.03 4.38 24.45
C ASN A 139 -28.74 4.14 23.63
N THR A 140 -28.91 3.90 22.34
CA THR A 140 -27.83 3.48 21.44
C THR A 140 -27.80 4.38 20.21
N VAL A 141 -26.59 4.77 19.81
CA VAL A 141 -26.34 5.59 18.64
C VAL A 141 -25.58 4.76 17.62
N TYR A 142 -26.10 4.69 16.40
CA TYR A 142 -25.45 3.99 15.30
C TYR A 142 -24.75 4.98 14.39
N LEU A 143 -23.44 4.87 14.27
CA LEU A 143 -22.61 5.62 13.33
C LEU A 143 -22.09 4.65 12.28
N ASN A 144 -22.47 4.81 11.00
CA ASN A 144 -22.08 3.87 9.94
C ASN A 144 -22.34 2.39 10.32
N ASN A 145 -23.50 2.13 10.93
CA ASN A 145 -23.93 0.83 11.47
C ASN A 145 -23.16 0.31 12.71
N LEU A 146 -22.24 1.09 13.28
CA LEU A 146 -21.59 0.78 14.57
C LEU A 146 -22.43 1.34 15.72
N GLY A 147 -22.97 0.47 16.58
CA GLY A 147 -23.80 0.84 17.72
C GLY A 147 -22.98 1.17 18.97
N PHE A 148 -23.18 2.37 19.51
CA PHE A 148 -22.56 2.86 20.73
C PHE A 148 -23.61 3.11 21.80
N LYS A 149 -23.51 2.38 22.91
CA LYS A 149 -24.39 2.60 24.05
C LYS A 149 -23.95 3.83 24.83
N LEU A 150 -24.84 4.80 24.98
CA LEU A 150 -24.56 6.05 25.68
C LEU A 150 -25.30 6.07 27.03
N THR A 151 -24.82 6.92 27.94
CA THR A 151 -25.57 7.26 29.16
C THR A 151 -26.74 8.19 28.79
N GLY A 152 -27.82 8.22 29.59
CA GLY A 152 -28.97 9.10 29.32
C GLY A 152 -28.58 10.56 29.14
N ALA A 153 -27.69 11.08 29.99
CA ALA A 153 -27.18 12.45 29.88
C ALA A 153 -26.38 12.70 28.58
N ALA A 154 -25.65 11.69 28.07
CA ALA A 154 -24.94 11.79 26.80
C ALA A 154 -25.90 11.69 25.61
N MET A 155 -26.95 10.85 25.69
CA MET A 155 -28.02 10.78 24.69
C MET A 155 -28.76 12.11 24.56
N GLU A 156 -29.10 12.75 25.67
CA GLU A 156 -29.74 14.08 25.69
C GLU A 156 -28.85 15.14 25.05
N THR A 157 -27.57 15.17 25.45
CA THR A 157 -26.59 16.12 24.90
C THR A 157 -26.41 15.94 23.39
N LEU A 158 -26.32 14.69 22.91
CA LEU A 158 -26.21 14.41 21.48
C LEU A 158 -27.49 14.77 20.73
N SER A 159 -28.66 14.53 21.33
CA SER A 159 -29.95 14.84 20.71
C SER A 159 -30.13 16.34 20.49
N VAL A 160 -29.80 17.16 21.50
CA VAL A 160 -29.83 18.63 21.40
C VAL A 160 -28.87 19.13 20.32
N LEU A 161 -27.67 18.57 20.25
CA LEU A 161 -26.71 18.92 19.20
C LEU A 161 -27.15 18.46 17.80
N ALA A 162 -27.83 17.31 17.69
CA ALA A 162 -28.35 16.79 16.44
C ALA A 162 -29.51 17.63 15.92
N GLU A 163 -30.39 18.08 16.81
CA GLU A 163 -31.50 18.97 16.50
C GLU A 163 -30.98 20.34 16.05
N ALA A 164 -30.09 20.97 16.82
CA ALA A 164 -29.43 22.21 16.40
C ALA A 164 -28.67 22.05 15.07
N ARG A 165 -28.11 20.87 14.79
CA ARG A 165 -27.45 20.62 13.51
C ARG A 165 -28.43 20.54 12.33
N MET A 166 -29.62 19.97 12.53
CA MET A 166 -30.67 19.96 11.50
C MET A 166 -31.09 21.39 11.12
N ASP A 167 -31.08 22.31 12.11
CA ASP A 167 -31.37 23.73 11.95
C ASP A 167 -30.14 24.59 11.56
N ASP A 168 -28.98 23.97 11.32
CA ASP A 168 -27.70 24.65 11.01
C ASP A 168 -27.20 25.63 12.12
N ASP A 169 -27.66 25.44 13.35
CA ASP A 169 -27.34 26.27 14.52
C ASP A 169 -26.06 25.84 15.26
N VAL A 170 -25.38 26.83 15.86
CA VAL A 170 -24.23 26.65 16.74
C VAL A 170 -24.66 27.00 18.16
N LEU A 171 -24.51 26.07 19.11
CA LEU A 171 -24.91 26.28 20.50
C LEU A 171 -23.70 26.54 21.41
N SER A 172 -23.78 27.56 22.24
CA SER A 172 -22.87 27.77 23.38
C SER A 172 -23.06 26.71 24.47
N GLY A 173 -22.08 26.55 25.36
CA GLY A 173 -22.19 25.66 26.51
C GLY A 173 -23.38 25.99 27.42
N ALA A 174 -23.67 27.28 27.63
CA ALA A 174 -24.82 27.73 28.40
C ALA A 174 -26.15 27.38 27.71
N GLU A 175 -26.25 27.51 26.39
CA GLU A 175 -27.45 27.14 25.62
C GLU A 175 -27.69 25.63 25.60
N ILE A 176 -26.62 24.83 25.51
CA ILE A 176 -26.71 23.36 25.62
C ILE A 176 -27.26 22.97 26.99
N GLU A 177 -26.77 23.58 28.07
CA GLU A 177 -27.28 23.31 29.41
C GLU A 177 -28.73 23.78 29.58
N ALA A 178 -29.08 24.93 29.01
CA ALA A 178 -30.43 25.48 29.05
C ALA A 178 -31.45 24.55 28.37
N MET A 179 -31.13 24.06 27.16
CA MET A 179 -32.00 23.15 26.41
C MET A 179 -32.17 21.79 27.12
N ILE A 180 -31.12 21.26 27.75
CA ILE A 180 -31.18 19.99 28.47
C ILE A 180 -31.92 20.13 29.80
N SER A 181 -31.68 21.20 30.56
CA SER A 181 -32.22 21.41 31.90
C SER A 181 -33.58 22.11 31.94
N GLY A 182 -34.02 22.68 30.82
CA GLY A 182 -35.25 23.47 30.72
C GLY A 182 -35.19 24.83 31.42
N ARG A 183 -33.98 25.31 31.74
CA ARG A 183 -33.73 26.60 32.43
C ARG A 183 -33.38 27.69 31.42
N SER A 184 -33.45 28.95 31.85
CA SER A 184 -32.97 30.08 31.03
C SER A 184 -31.45 29.99 30.83
N ALA A 185 -30.98 30.30 29.62
CA ALA A 185 -29.54 30.35 29.31
C ALA A 185 -28.77 31.34 30.20
N ALA A 186 -29.42 32.38 30.72
CA ALA A 186 -28.81 33.32 31.65
C ALA A 186 -28.48 32.71 33.03
N ASP A 187 -29.16 31.63 33.40
CA ASP A 187 -28.98 30.93 34.69
C ASP A 187 -28.10 29.68 34.58
N CYS A 188 -27.55 29.44 33.39
CA CYS A 188 -26.77 28.27 33.04
C CYS A 188 -25.28 28.62 32.90
N GLU A 189 -24.42 27.76 33.44
CA GLU A 189 -22.97 27.96 33.36
C GLU A 189 -22.39 27.33 32.08
N GLU A 190 -21.59 28.11 31.35
CA GLU A 190 -20.85 27.64 30.16
C GLU A 190 -19.97 26.41 30.47
N ALA A 191 -19.39 26.36 31.68
CA ALA A 191 -18.54 25.27 32.14
C ALA A 191 -19.30 23.95 32.32
N ALA A 192 -20.60 24.00 32.67
CA ALA A 192 -21.44 22.82 32.79
C ALA A 192 -21.68 22.19 31.41
N GLY A 193 -22.04 23.01 30.40
CA GLY A 193 -22.18 22.56 29.02
C GLY A 193 -20.89 22.02 28.44
N ALA A 194 -19.76 22.71 28.64
CA ALA A 194 -18.45 22.22 28.21
C ALA A 194 -18.08 20.86 28.83
N THR A 195 -18.50 20.61 30.08
CA THR A 195 -18.29 19.32 30.76
C THR A 195 -19.16 18.21 30.15
N ARG A 196 -20.41 18.49 29.75
CA ARG A 196 -21.25 17.53 29.03
C ARG A 196 -20.66 17.15 27.68
N ILE A 197 -20.16 18.14 26.93
CA ILE A 197 -19.46 17.90 25.67
C ILE A 197 -18.22 17.05 25.88
N LYS A 198 -17.44 17.33 26.92
CA LYS A 198 -16.27 16.51 27.27
C LYS A 198 -16.67 15.06 27.57
N ARG A 199 -17.70 14.82 28.38
CA ARG A 199 -18.18 13.46 28.70
C ARG A 199 -18.75 12.72 27.49
N LEU A 200 -19.48 13.42 26.62
CA LEU A 200 -19.96 12.87 25.34
C LEU A 200 -18.77 12.43 24.48
N ARG A 201 -17.75 13.30 24.37
CA ARG A 201 -16.49 13.00 23.65
C ARG A 201 -15.71 11.86 24.31
N ASP A 202 -15.67 11.76 25.64
CA ASP A 202 -14.96 10.68 26.32
C ASP A 202 -15.67 9.34 26.07
N THR A 203 -17.02 9.34 26.01
CA THR A 203 -17.83 8.15 25.74
C THR A 203 -17.70 7.69 24.28
N LEU A 204 -17.70 8.61 23.33
CA LEU A 204 -17.51 8.32 21.89
C LEU A 204 -16.03 8.09 21.52
N GLY A 205 -15.11 8.67 22.28
CA GLY A 205 -13.68 8.79 21.97
C GLY A 205 -12.86 7.58 22.33
N ASN A 206 -13.35 6.75 23.27
CA ASN A 206 -12.77 5.43 23.52
C ASN A 206 -12.90 4.49 22.31
N GLN A 207 -13.52 4.93 21.20
CA GLN A 207 -13.84 4.15 20.00
C GLN A 207 -13.51 4.86 18.68
N ILE A 208 -12.48 5.71 18.63
CA ILE A 208 -11.85 6.25 17.39
C ILE A 208 -12.55 7.49 16.75
N VAL A 209 -13.75 7.93 17.17
CA VAL A 209 -14.56 8.95 16.42
C VAL A 209 -14.69 10.35 17.07
N SER A 210 -13.85 10.73 18.04
CA SER A 210 -14.16 11.90 18.88
C SER A 210 -13.82 13.28 18.32
N GLU A 211 -12.89 13.39 17.38
CA GLU A 211 -12.62 14.68 16.70
C GLU A 211 -13.57 14.96 15.53
N LEU A 212 -14.25 13.92 15.03
CA LEU A 212 -15.06 13.99 13.82
C LEU A 212 -16.55 14.26 14.07
N LEU A 213 -17.02 14.22 15.32
CA LEU A 213 -18.46 14.38 15.62
C LEU A 213 -18.83 15.74 16.20
N VAL A 214 -18.02 16.33 17.10
CA VAL A 214 -18.35 17.62 17.75
C VAL A 214 -17.24 18.64 17.50
N LYS A 215 -17.52 19.62 16.64
CA LYS A 215 -16.64 20.75 16.33
C LYS A 215 -16.83 21.86 17.35
N ASN A 216 -15.74 22.28 18.00
CA ASN A 216 -15.71 23.53 18.75
C ASN A 216 -15.35 24.67 17.79
N ILE A 217 -16.21 25.67 17.71
CA ILE A 217 -15.95 26.91 16.99
C ILE A 217 -15.57 27.95 18.02
N ALA A 218 -14.30 28.38 17.97
CA ALA A 218 -13.77 29.35 18.93
C ALA A 218 -14.68 30.57 19.03
N ARG A 219 -15.09 30.90 20.26
CA ARG A 219 -15.97 32.03 20.60
C ARG A 219 -17.40 31.98 20.04
N ARG A 220 -17.84 30.85 19.48
CA ARG A 220 -19.23 30.66 18.99
C ARG A 220 -19.95 29.48 19.63
N GLY A 221 -19.22 28.43 20.03
CA GLY A 221 -19.82 27.27 20.72
C GLY A 221 -19.48 25.94 20.06
N TYR A 222 -20.43 25.01 20.10
CA TYR A 222 -20.29 23.62 19.66
C TYR A 222 -21.35 23.29 18.60
N MET A 223 -20.97 22.46 17.63
CA MET A 223 -21.83 21.99 16.54
C MET A 223 -21.41 20.58 16.13
N LEU A 224 -22.34 19.76 15.63
CA LEU A 224 -21.96 18.48 15.03
C LEU A 224 -21.26 18.65 13.68
N ALA A 225 -20.17 17.92 13.46
CA ALA A 225 -19.38 17.97 12.24
C ALA A 225 -19.84 16.97 11.16
N ILE A 226 -21.15 16.66 11.15
CA ILE A 226 -21.78 15.75 10.18
C ILE A 226 -22.77 16.51 9.30
N GLU A 227 -23.12 15.95 8.16
CA GLU A 227 -24.15 16.50 7.27
C GLU A 227 -25.55 16.32 7.89
N LYS A 228 -26.46 17.27 7.66
CA LYS A 228 -27.82 17.19 8.23
C LYS A 228 -28.66 16.08 7.61
N ASP A 229 -28.43 15.77 6.34
CA ASP A 229 -29.18 14.78 5.56
C ASP A 229 -28.95 13.33 6.02
N VAL A 230 -27.91 13.09 6.82
CA VAL A 230 -27.54 11.76 7.33
C VAL A 230 -28.07 11.46 8.74
N ILE A 231 -28.71 12.44 9.39
CA ILE A 231 -29.23 12.32 10.75
C ILE A 231 -30.64 11.73 10.73
N LYS A 232 -30.85 10.63 11.47
CA LYS A 232 -32.15 10.00 11.68
C LYS A 232 -32.39 9.78 13.17
N MET A 233 -33.56 10.17 13.65
CA MET A 233 -34.00 9.89 15.02
C MET A 233 -35.11 8.85 14.98
N ILE A 234 -34.98 7.81 15.81
CA ILE A 234 -35.98 6.74 16.01
C ILE A 234 -36.29 6.63 17.50
#